data_AF-A0A917ZCU9-F1
#
_entry.id   AF-A0A917ZCU9-F1
#
_cell.length_a   1.000
_cell.length_b   1.000
_cell.length_c   1.000
_cell.angle_alpha   90.00
_cell.angle_beta   90.00
_cell.angle_gamma   90.00
#
_symmetry.space_group_name_H-M   'P 1'
#
loop_
_entity.id
_entity.type
_entity.pdbx_description
1 polymer ?
#
loop_
_entity_poly.entity_id
_entity_poly.type
_entity_poly.pdbx_seq_one_letter_code
_entity_poly.pdbx_strand_id
1 'polypeptide(L)'
;MAHLSTVRAVDNSIIQLEVEDADKDALHSWCGHVRYLPKYGSRNTTADVWALELAPKSSLGSAVFSVGGRERERFSLAGGELVIYDCKTPQDARWAAWLGPWHMAHGMFYAPMWESQDIVETFTRVAWTDTPEGLTADAGQRFDLSMALYIQTIAGVGTLHVQTKQAGAKQIPKWRGYEAPAGEIWRLEAAPDSQTQPLLMVTDSAVVTLTPWDAPRESQPGVSVRAKGIAPEESAADFLTKIKRLAWTA
;
A
#
# COMPACT_ATOMS: atom_id res chain seq x y z
N MET A 1 -11.62 -24.64 -1.03
CA MET A 1 -11.58 -23.89 -2.31
C MET A 1 -10.77 -22.65 -1.99
N ALA A 2 -9.51 -22.53 -2.40
CA ALA A 2 -8.57 -21.48 -1.98
C ALA A 2 -9.16 -20.05 -1.91
N HIS A 3 -8.65 -19.25 -0.98
CA HIS A 3 -9.15 -17.90 -0.72
C HIS A 3 -8.43 -16.86 -1.57
N LEU A 4 -9.21 -16.12 -2.35
CA LEU A 4 -8.72 -15.05 -3.21
C LEU A 4 -8.99 -13.69 -2.56
N SER A 5 -7.93 -12.99 -2.18
CA SER A 5 -8.00 -11.56 -1.89
C SER A 5 -7.76 -10.77 -3.17
N THR A 6 -8.75 -9.95 -3.51
CA THR A 6 -8.73 -9.11 -4.70
C THR A 6 -8.79 -7.67 -4.26
N VAL A 7 -7.81 -6.87 -4.66
CA VAL A 7 -7.83 -5.42 -4.45
C VAL A 7 -7.80 -4.77 -5.82
N ARG A 8 -8.82 -3.94 -6.09
CA ARG A 8 -8.87 -3.12 -7.29
C ARG A 8 -7.99 -1.89 -7.09
N ALA A 9 -6.98 -1.75 -7.92
CA ALA A 9 -6.05 -0.64 -7.94
C ALA A 9 -6.57 0.52 -8.79
N VAL A 10 -5.82 1.62 -8.73
CA VAL A 10 -6.24 2.93 -9.21
C VAL A 10 -6.44 3.00 -10.71
N ASP A 11 -5.62 2.29 -11.47
CA ASP A 11 -5.60 2.23 -12.93
C ASP A 11 -6.48 1.11 -13.51
N ASN A 12 -7.50 0.64 -12.77
CA ASN A 12 -8.23 -0.60 -13.04
C ASN A 12 -7.40 -1.88 -12.99
N SER A 13 -6.09 -1.79 -12.71
CA SER A 13 -5.32 -2.98 -12.42
C SER A 13 -5.87 -3.65 -11.17
N ILE A 14 -5.85 -4.96 -11.13
CA ILE A 14 -6.27 -5.75 -9.98
C ILE A 14 -5.04 -6.46 -9.45
N ILE A 15 -4.76 -6.29 -8.17
CA ILE A 15 -3.89 -7.22 -7.45
C ILE A 15 -4.73 -8.39 -7.00
N GLN A 16 -4.34 -9.57 -7.45
CA GLN A 16 -4.90 -10.83 -7.00
C GLN A 16 -3.86 -11.53 -6.14
N LEU A 17 -4.16 -11.72 -4.85
CA LEU A 17 -3.41 -12.55 -3.92
C LEU A 17 -4.26 -13.78 -3.59
N GLU A 18 -3.85 -14.94 -4.11
CA GLU A 18 -4.49 -16.22 -3.83
C GLU A 18 -3.68 -17.01 -2.80
N VAL A 19 -4.31 -17.27 -1.65
CA VAL A 19 -3.75 -18.01 -0.51
C VAL A 19 -4.64 -19.20 -0.16
N GLU A 20 -4.18 -20.07 0.73
CA GLU A 20 -4.98 -21.19 1.22
C GLU A 20 -6.12 -20.70 2.13
N ASP A 21 -7.25 -21.42 2.16
CA ASP A 21 -8.46 -21.01 2.91
C ASP A 21 -8.22 -20.76 4.39
N ALA A 22 -7.27 -21.49 4.98
CA ALA A 22 -6.89 -21.37 6.38
C ALA A 22 -6.27 -19.99 6.70
N ASP A 23 -5.74 -19.27 5.71
CA ASP A 23 -5.03 -18.01 5.89
C ASP A 23 -5.91 -16.78 5.64
N LYS A 24 -7.20 -16.97 5.33
CA LYS A 24 -8.15 -15.89 5.00
C LYS A 24 -8.22 -14.80 6.09
N ASP A 25 -8.37 -15.22 7.35
CA ASP A 25 -8.64 -14.29 8.45
C ASP A 25 -7.37 -13.54 8.91
N ALA A 26 -6.20 -13.91 8.38
CA ALA A 26 -4.92 -13.25 8.66
C ALA A 26 -4.69 -11.99 7.81
N LEU A 27 -5.53 -11.74 6.80
CA LEU A 27 -5.41 -10.59 5.91
C LEU A 27 -6.11 -9.37 6.53
N HIS A 28 -5.33 -8.35 6.91
CA HIS A 28 -5.85 -7.10 7.46
C HIS A 28 -5.74 -5.92 6.49
N SER A 29 -6.07 -4.72 6.94
CA SER A 29 -6.04 -3.46 6.18
C SER A 29 -4.86 -3.38 5.21
N TRP A 30 -5.18 -3.28 3.92
CA TRP A 30 -4.21 -3.01 2.88
C TRP A 30 -3.96 -1.51 2.77
N CYS A 31 -2.73 -1.14 2.43
CA CYS A 31 -2.36 0.22 2.09
C CYS A 31 -1.78 0.24 0.67
N GLY A 32 -2.35 1.05 -0.22
CA GLY A 32 -1.85 1.24 -1.57
C GLY A 32 -1.00 2.50 -1.65
N HIS A 33 0.00 2.55 -2.54
CA HIS A 33 0.73 3.77 -2.86
C HIS A 33 0.67 4.04 -4.36
N VAL A 34 0.22 5.24 -4.71
CA VAL A 34 -0.16 5.61 -6.06
C VAL A 34 0.66 6.82 -6.45
N ARG A 35 1.29 6.76 -7.62
CA ARG A 35 2.08 7.87 -8.17
C ARG A 35 1.37 8.48 -9.37
N TYR A 36 1.28 9.79 -9.34
CA TYR A 36 0.70 10.62 -10.38
C TYR A 36 1.82 11.24 -11.20
N LEU A 37 1.77 11.03 -12.51
CA LEU A 37 2.75 11.53 -13.47
C LEU A 37 2.01 12.42 -14.48
N PRO A 38 2.16 13.75 -14.41
CA PRO A 38 1.48 14.64 -15.33
C PRO A 38 2.06 14.56 -16.74
N LYS A 39 1.17 14.48 -17.75
CA LYS A 39 1.54 14.57 -19.17
C LYS A 39 1.51 16.03 -19.62
N TYR A 40 2.49 16.84 -19.19
CA TYR A 40 2.64 18.19 -19.75
C TYR A 40 3.58 18.17 -20.96
N GLY A 41 3.01 18.35 -22.17
CA GLY A 41 3.76 18.59 -23.42
C GLY A 41 4.41 17.34 -24.04
N SER A 42 5.00 17.51 -25.24
CA SER A 42 5.74 16.46 -25.98
C SER A 42 7.15 16.19 -25.44
N ARG A 43 7.47 16.72 -24.26
CA ARG A 43 8.79 16.59 -23.62
C ARG A 43 8.60 16.12 -22.18
N ASN A 44 9.35 15.09 -21.80
CA ASN A 44 9.44 14.52 -20.44
C ASN A 44 10.08 15.46 -19.40
N THR A 45 9.86 16.77 -19.46
CA THR A 45 10.70 17.77 -18.78
C THR A 45 10.05 18.48 -17.57
N THR A 46 8.83 18.12 -17.19
CA THR A 46 8.24 18.53 -15.90
C THR A 46 7.97 17.29 -15.05
N ALA A 47 8.89 17.04 -14.12
CA ALA A 47 8.92 15.86 -13.25
C ALA A 47 8.17 16.11 -11.92
N ASP A 48 6.95 16.66 -11.99
CA ASP A 48 6.13 16.83 -10.80
C ASP A 48 5.43 15.50 -10.51
N VAL A 49 6.14 14.62 -9.80
CA VAL A 49 5.59 13.37 -9.30
C VAL A 49 5.09 13.59 -7.88
N TRP A 50 3.79 13.44 -7.68
CA TRP A 50 3.19 13.40 -6.35
C TRP A 50 2.52 12.05 -6.13
N ALA A 51 2.38 11.68 -4.86
CA ALA A 51 1.87 10.38 -4.49
C ALA A 51 0.77 10.49 -3.46
N LEU A 52 -0.22 9.61 -3.59
CA LEU A 52 -1.24 9.39 -2.58
C LEU A 52 -1.14 7.96 -2.07
N GLU A 53 -1.38 7.82 -0.78
CA GLU A 53 -1.59 6.55 -0.12
C GLU A 53 -3.08 6.25 -0.07
N LEU A 54 -3.44 4.98 -0.23
CA LEU A 54 -4.80 4.49 -0.14
C LEU A 54 -4.93 3.66 1.11
N ALA A 55 -5.99 3.85 1.87
CA ALA A 55 -6.25 3.09 3.07
C ALA A 55 -7.76 2.90 3.29
N PRO A 56 -8.19 1.95 4.13
CA PRO A 56 -9.56 1.89 4.58
C PRO A 56 -9.96 3.19 5.30
N LYS A 57 -11.20 3.63 5.12
CA LYS A 57 -11.73 4.83 5.82
C LYS A 57 -11.67 4.66 7.34
N SER A 58 -11.77 3.44 7.85
CA SER A 58 -11.63 3.12 9.28
C SER A 58 -10.28 3.56 9.86
N SER A 59 -9.24 3.71 9.04
CA SER A 59 -7.91 4.18 9.46
C SER A 59 -7.82 5.70 9.65
N LEU A 60 -8.86 6.47 9.33
CA LEU A 60 -8.88 7.93 9.45
C LEU A 60 -8.49 8.41 10.86
N GLY A 61 -9.04 7.79 11.90
CA GLY A 61 -8.74 8.18 13.29
C GLY A 61 -7.25 8.03 13.63
N SER A 62 -6.62 6.95 13.19
CA SER A 62 -5.20 6.71 13.36
C SER A 62 -4.34 7.70 12.58
N ALA A 63 -4.75 8.06 11.36
CA ALA A 63 -4.05 9.05 10.54
C ALA A 63 -4.13 10.47 11.14
N VAL A 64 -5.31 10.88 11.61
CA VAL A 64 -5.49 12.17 12.30
C VAL A 64 -4.66 12.23 13.58
N PHE A 65 -4.64 11.13 14.34
CA PHE A 65 -3.82 11.02 15.54
C PHE A 65 -2.32 11.12 15.23
N SER A 66 -1.84 10.47 14.18
CA SER A 66 -0.41 10.44 13.84
C SER A 66 0.14 11.82 13.44
N VAL A 67 -0.65 12.61 12.72
CA VAL A 67 -0.26 13.98 12.34
C VAL A 67 -0.44 14.98 13.49
N GLY A 68 -1.14 14.58 14.55
CA GLY A 68 -1.43 15.38 15.74
C GLY A 68 -2.14 16.71 15.41
N GLY A 69 -2.76 16.77 14.23
CA GLY A 69 -3.14 17.99 13.55
C GLY A 69 -4.55 18.47 13.91
N ARG A 70 -4.80 19.75 13.66
CA ARG A 70 -6.13 20.35 13.80
C ARG A 70 -6.83 20.33 12.44
N GLU A 71 -8.10 19.90 12.39
CA GLU A 71 -8.90 20.02 11.17
C GLU A 71 -8.98 21.49 10.77
N ARG A 72 -8.53 21.77 9.55
CA ARG A 72 -8.51 23.09 8.93
C ARG A 72 -9.76 23.29 8.09
N GLU A 73 -10.01 22.33 7.18
CA GLU A 73 -11.06 22.39 6.18
C GLU A 73 -11.69 21.02 5.99
N ARG A 74 -13.01 21.01 5.75
CA ARG A 74 -13.80 19.84 5.33
C ARG A 74 -14.87 20.30 4.36
N PHE A 75 -14.94 19.67 3.20
CA PHE A 75 -15.99 19.96 2.21
C PHE A 75 -16.18 18.79 1.25
N SER A 76 -17.33 18.75 0.59
CA SER A 76 -17.63 17.73 -0.41
C SER A 76 -16.83 17.94 -1.69
N LEU A 77 -16.22 16.87 -2.20
CA LEU A 77 -15.37 16.89 -3.40
C LEU A 77 -15.44 15.56 -4.14
N ALA A 78 -15.65 15.59 -5.46
CA ALA A 78 -15.56 14.42 -6.34
C ALA A 78 -16.31 13.16 -5.82
N GLY A 79 -17.53 13.33 -5.31
CA GLY A 79 -18.35 12.23 -4.79
C GLY A 79 -17.98 11.73 -3.38
N GLY A 80 -17.04 12.40 -2.70
CA GLY A 80 -16.65 12.13 -1.31
C GLY A 80 -16.48 13.40 -0.49
N GLU A 81 -15.72 13.32 0.60
CA GLU A 81 -15.33 14.47 1.42
C GLU A 81 -13.82 14.66 1.37
N LEU A 82 -13.34 15.88 1.09
CA LEU A 82 -11.94 16.22 1.30
C LEU A 82 -11.80 16.83 2.69
N VAL A 83 -10.88 16.29 3.48
CA VAL A 83 -10.46 16.84 4.78
C VAL A 83 -9.01 17.26 4.72
N ILE A 84 -8.68 18.40 5.33
CA ILE A 84 -7.33 18.94 5.41
C ILE A 84 -7.01 19.25 6.87
N TYR A 85 -5.88 18.76 7.34
CA TYR A 85 -5.36 18.95 8.70
C TYR A 85 -4.02 19.66 8.65
N ASP A 86 -3.87 20.72 9.45
CA ASP A 86 -2.56 21.32 9.69
C ASP A 86 -1.78 20.40 10.64
N CYS A 87 -0.61 19.90 10.23
CA CYS A 87 0.18 18.95 11.00
C CYS A 87 0.85 19.63 12.19
N LYS A 88 0.95 18.92 13.32
CA LYS A 88 1.71 19.41 14.48
C LYS A 88 3.22 19.32 14.24
N THR A 89 3.66 18.23 13.61
CA THR A 89 5.06 17.99 13.25
C THR A 89 5.13 17.22 11.93
N PRO A 90 5.80 17.75 10.89
CA PRO A 90 6.39 19.09 10.85
C PRO A 90 5.31 20.17 10.65
N GLN A 91 5.55 21.39 11.17
CA GLN A 91 4.55 22.47 11.26
C GLN A 91 4.20 23.11 9.91
N ASP A 92 5.06 22.93 8.92
CA ASP A 92 4.90 23.37 7.53
C ASP A 92 4.20 22.33 6.65
N ALA A 93 3.76 21.21 7.24
CA ALA A 93 3.02 20.19 6.52
C ALA A 93 1.51 20.27 6.76
N ARG A 94 0.78 19.88 5.73
CA ARG A 94 -0.65 19.60 5.75
C ARG A 94 -0.85 18.15 5.36
N TRP A 95 -1.66 17.45 6.13
CA TRP A 95 -2.16 16.14 5.73
C TRP A 95 -3.55 16.34 5.14
N ALA A 96 -3.82 15.76 3.98
CA ALA A 96 -5.13 15.82 3.38
C ALA A 96 -5.57 14.44 2.92
N ALA A 97 -6.87 14.19 3.04
CA ALA A 97 -7.49 12.93 2.65
C ALA A 97 -8.83 13.16 1.96
N TRP A 98 -8.98 12.56 0.78
CA TRP A 98 -10.29 12.32 0.19
C TRP A 98 -10.89 11.07 0.82
N LEU A 99 -12.14 11.18 1.29
CA LEU A 99 -12.87 10.16 2.02
C LEU A 99 -14.07 9.70 1.17
N GLY A 100 -14.03 8.45 0.72
CA GLY A 100 -15.17 7.77 0.13
C GLY A 100 -16.06 7.11 1.19
N PRO A 101 -17.02 6.26 0.79
CA PRO A 101 -17.81 5.47 1.74
C PRO A 101 -17.01 4.37 2.45
N TRP A 102 -16.02 3.74 1.80
CA TRP A 102 -15.27 2.59 2.31
C TRP A 102 -13.77 2.88 2.49
N HIS A 103 -13.18 3.67 1.59
CA HIS A 103 -11.75 3.92 1.54
C HIS A 103 -11.42 5.42 1.64
N MET A 104 -10.14 5.72 1.79
CA MET A 104 -9.58 7.06 1.70
C MET A 104 -8.32 7.07 0.84
N ALA A 105 -8.11 8.17 0.12
CA ALA A 105 -6.85 8.49 -0.53
C ALA A 105 -6.25 9.70 0.19
N HIS A 106 -4.99 9.63 0.63
CA HIS A 106 -4.39 10.67 1.46
C HIS A 106 -2.92 10.93 1.13
N GLY A 107 -2.42 12.08 1.55
CA GLY A 107 -1.04 12.48 1.31
C GLY A 107 -0.57 13.56 2.26
N MET A 108 0.75 13.72 2.29
CA MET A 108 1.44 14.81 3.00
C MET A 108 1.86 15.87 1.99
N PHE A 109 1.50 17.12 2.28
CA PHE A 109 1.72 18.28 1.43
C PHE A 109 2.52 19.32 2.22
N TYR A 110 3.61 19.85 1.65
CA TYR A 110 4.55 20.69 2.38
C TYR A 110 4.56 22.12 1.82
N ALA A 111 4.41 23.11 2.70
CA ALA A 111 4.60 24.51 2.39
C ALA A 111 6.09 24.81 2.08
N PRO A 112 6.40 25.85 1.29
CA PRO A 112 5.47 26.75 0.60
C PRO A 112 4.97 26.21 -0.74
N MET A 113 5.33 24.99 -1.12
CA MET A 113 5.03 24.45 -2.45
C MET A 113 3.56 24.06 -2.64
N TRP A 114 2.80 23.91 -1.55
CA TRP A 114 1.44 23.41 -1.57
C TRP A 114 0.49 24.28 -0.74
N GLU A 115 -0.32 25.08 -1.41
CA GLU A 115 -1.45 25.77 -0.79
C GLU A 115 -2.71 24.90 -0.73
N SER A 116 -3.68 25.27 0.11
CA SER A 116 -4.96 24.52 0.21
C SER A 116 -5.59 24.32 -1.17
N GLN A 117 -5.52 25.33 -2.04
CA GLN A 117 -6.05 25.24 -3.41
C GLN A 117 -5.34 24.18 -4.25
N ASP A 118 -4.01 24.05 -4.15
CA ASP A 118 -3.23 23.03 -4.88
C ASP A 118 -3.58 21.62 -4.40
N ILE A 119 -3.84 21.47 -3.08
CA ILE A 119 -4.31 20.22 -2.48
C ILE A 119 -5.71 19.88 -3.02
N VAL A 120 -6.64 20.84 -3.05
CA VAL A 120 -7.97 20.61 -3.63
C VAL A 120 -7.84 20.19 -5.09
N GLU A 121 -7.04 20.93 -5.87
CA GLU A 121 -6.85 20.67 -7.29
C GLU A 121 -6.36 19.24 -7.53
N THR A 122 -5.41 18.79 -6.72
CA THR A 122 -4.86 17.42 -6.74
C THR A 122 -5.95 16.36 -6.65
N PHE A 123 -6.85 16.46 -5.68
CA PHE A 123 -7.94 15.49 -5.51
C PHE A 123 -9.05 15.64 -6.55
N THR A 124 -9.22 16.82 -7.17
CA THR A 124 -10.19 17.02 -8.27
C THR A 124 -9.70 16.54 -9.64
N ARG A 125 -8.39 16.33 -9.81
CA ARG A 125 -7.80 15.93 -11.09
C ARG A 125 -8.15 14.48 -11.49
N VAL A 126 -8.68 13.70 -10.56
CA VAL A 126 -9.08 12.31 -10.79
C VAL A 126 -10.52 12.05 -10.37
N ALA A 127 -11.17 11.13 -11.06
CA ALA A 127 -12.49 10.62 -10.71
C ALA A 127 -12.33 9.36 -9.86
N TRP A 128 -12.72 9.44 -8.59
CA TRP A 128 -12.63 8.32 -7.66
C TRP A 128 -13.83 7.39 -7.81
N THR A 129 -13.57 6.07 -7.87
CA THR A 129 -14.61 5.04 -7.75
C THR A 129 -14.30 4.21 -6.52
N ASP A 130 -15.08 4.41 -5.46
CA ASP A 130 -14.94 3.67 -4.21
C ASP A 130 -16.00 2.56 -4.13
N THR A 131 -15.56 1.35 -3.81
CA THR A 131 -16.38 0.16 -3.64
C THR A 131 -15.92 -0.60 -2.38
N PRO A 132 -16.73 -1.49 -1.80
CA PRO A 132 -16.26 -2.34 -0.70
C PRO A 132 -14.98 -3.14 -1.03
N GLU A 133 -14.78 -3.49 -2.31
CA GLU A 133 -13.65 -4.29 -2.78
C GLU A 133 -12.38 -3.47 -3.10
N GLY A 134 -12.48 -2.15 -3.15
CA GLY A 134 -11.33 -1.30 -3.40
C GLY A 134 -11.66 0.09 -3.91
N LEU A 135 -10.60 0.89 -4.03
CA LEU A 135 -10.65 2.28 -4.48
C LEU A 135 -9.88 2.43 -5.79
N THR A 136 -10.54 2.94 -6.82
CA THR A 136 -9.89 3.31 -8.08
C THR A 136 -9.94 4.81 -8.35
N ALA A 137 -9.07 5.31 -9.24
CA ALA A 137 -9.12 6.68 -9.70
C ALA A 137 -8.83 6.78 -11.20
N ASP A 138 -9.69 7.44 -11.94
CA ASP A 138 -9.47 7.71 -13.35
C ASP A 138 -8.90 9.13 -13.51
N ALA A 139 -7.67 9.24 -14.00
CA ALA A 139 -7.04 10.53 -14.29
C ALA A 139 -7.35 11.07 -15.70
N GLY A 140 -8.20 10.37 -16.46
CA GLY A 140 -8.51 10.65 -17.85
C GLY A 140 -7.27 10.61 -18.74
N GLN A 141 -7.25 11.43 -19.78
CA GLN A 141 -6.13 11.49 -20.74
C GLN A 141 -4.99 12.44 -20.33
N ARG A 142 -5.13 13.13 -19.19
CA ARG A 142 -4.23 14.24 -18.80
C ARG A 142 -3.02 13.79 -17.98
N PHE A 143 -3.08 12.62 -17.37
CA PHE A 143 -2.03 12.09 -16.49
C PHE A 143 -1.81 10.62 -16.78
N ASP A 144 -0.59 10.13 -16.52
CA ASP A 144 -0.36 8.71 -16.29
C ASP A 144 -0.48 8.43 -14.80
N LEU A 145 -1.18 7.34 -14.49
CA LEU A 145 -1.41 6.88 -13.14
C LEU A 145 -0.80 5.50 -12.99
N SER A 146 -0.04 5.30 -11.93
CA SER A 146 0.56 4.00 -11.67
C SER A 146 0.51 3.69 -10.18
N MET A 147 0.06 2.49 -9.84
CA MET A 147 0.26 1.96 -8.50
C MET A 147 1.71 1.48 -8.38
N ALA A 148 2.44 2.02 -7.41
CA ALA A 148 3.86 1.76 -7.26
C ALA A 148 4.15 0.72 -6.15
N LEU A 149 3.22 0.53 -5.21
CA LEU A 149 3.37 -0.38 -4.09
C LEU A 149 2.00 -0.75 -3.51
N TYR A 150 1.86 -2.00 -3.11
CA TYR A 150 0.78 -2.52 -2.28
C TYR A 150 1.36 -3.10 -1.00
N ILE A 151 0.79 -2.74 0.14
CA ILE A 151 1.25 -3.17 1.46
C ILE A 151 0.10 -3.92 2.13
N GLN A 152 0.38 -5.13 2.59
CA GLN A 152 -0.57 -5.98 3.26
C GLN A 152 0.03 -6.50 4.56
N THR A 153 -0.64 -6.22 5.67
CA THR A 153 -0.27 -6.84 6.95
C THR A 153 -0.87 -8.24 7.03
N ILE A 154 -0.03 -9.23 7.32
CA ILE A 154 -0.41 -10.63 7.51
C ILE A 154 -0.22 -10.98 8.98
N ALA A 155 -1.33 -11.25 9.66
CA ALA A 155 -1.36 -11.49 11.10
C ALA A 155 -0.48 -12.69 11.49
N GLY A 156 0.40 -12.53 12.48
CA GLY A 156 1.34 -13.57 12.92
C GLY A 156 2.50 -13.87 11.96
N VAL A 157 2.55 -13.22 10.80
CA VAL A 157 3.53 -13.45 9.74
C VAL A 157 4.43 -12.24 9.54
N GLY A 158 3.88 -11.09 9.14
CA GLY A 158 4.70 -9.96 8.73
C GLY A 158 3.96 -8.92 7.91
N THR A 159 4.72 -8.02 7.29
CA THR A 159 4.20 -7.03 6.33
C THR A 159 4.69 -7.38 4.94
N LEU A 160 3.74 -7.65 4.05
CA LEU A 160 3.95 -8.02 2.66
C LEU A 160 3.92 -6.75 1.79
N HIS A 161 5.03 -6.46 1.13
CA HIS A 161 5.19 -5.32 0.23
C HIS A 161 5.25 -5.85 -1.19
N VAL A 162 4.28 -5.49 -2.03
CA VAL A 162 4.13 -5.98 -3.39
C VAL A 162 4.34 -4.82 -4.36
N GLN A 163 5.31 -4.98 -5.25
CA GLN A 163 5.61 -4.03 -6.32
C GLN A 163 5.46 -4.72 -7.67
N THR A 164 5.25 -3.95 -8.73
CA THR A 164 5.36 -4.50 -10.10
C THR A 164 6.78 -5.00 -10.33
N LYS A 165 6.95 -6.03 -11.17
CA LYS A 165 8.28 -6.56 -11.49
C LYS A 165 9.21 -5.50 -12.09
N GLN A 166 8.65 -4.58 -12.87
CA GLN A 166 9.39 -3.46 -13.44
C GLN A 166 9.92 -2.51 -12.35
N ALA A 167 9.08 -2.15 -11.36
CA ALA A 167 9.50 -1.27 -10.27
C ALA A 167 10.52 -1.94 -9.33
N GLY A 168 10.36 -3.25 -9.08
CA GLY A 168 11.22 -4.02 -8.19
C GLY A 168 12.46 -4.65 -8.86
N ALA A 169 12.65 -4.49 -10.17
CA ALA A 169 13.64 -5.26 -10.94
C ALA A 169 15.07 -5.21 -10.37
N LYS A 170 15.47 -4.07 -9.80
CA LYS A 170 16.81 -3.87 -9.22
C LYS A 170 17.04 -4.66 -7.94
N GLN A 171 15.99 -5.14 -7.28
CA GLN A 171 16.05 -5.92 -6.05
C GLN A 171 16.25 -7.42 -6.33
N ILE A 172 16.01 -7.87 -7.56
CA ILE A 172 16.04 -9.28 -7.93
C ILE A 172 17.49 -9.79 -7.93
N PRO A 173 17.86 -10.76 -7.09
CA PRO A 173 19.19 -11.34 -7.09
C PRO A 173 19.50 -12.05 -8.42
N LYS A 174 20.77 -12.05 -8.82
CA LYS A 174 21.24 -12.68 -10.09
C LYS A 174 21.50 -14.19 -9.98
N TRP A 175 21.13 -14.80 -8.85
CA TRP A 175 21.34 -16.21 -8.54
C TRP A 175 20.01 -16.87 -8.17
N ARG A 176 19.89 -18.18 -8.38
CA ARG A 176 18.61 -18.91 -8.20
C ARG A 176 18.10 -18.88 -6.76
N GLY A 177 16.82 -18.60 -6.60
CA GLY A 177 16.16 -18.65 -5.29
C GLY A 177 15.72 -20.06 -4.91
N TYR A 178 14.98 -20.14 -3.80
CA TYR A 178 14.18 -21.30 -3.44
C TYR A 178 12.91 -21.33 -4.31
N GLU A 179 12.64 -22.44 -4.97
CA GLU A 179 11.51 -22.58 -5.88
C GLU A 179 10.20 -22.78 -5.09
N ALA A 180 9.19 -21.95 -5.38
CA ALA A 180 7.85 -21.98 -4.80
C ALA A 180 6.79 -21.97 -5.93
N PRO A 181 5.53 -22.34 -5.65
CA PRO A 181 4.51 -22.49 -6.70
C PRO A 181 4.30 -21.26 -7.58
N ALA A 182 4.37 -20.06 -7.02
CA ALA A 182 4.16 -18.81 -7.76
C ALA A 182 5.46 -18.07 -8.14
N GLY A 183 6.65 -18.61 -7.84
CA GLY A 183 7.90 -17.94 -8.15
C GLY A 183 9.12 -18.44 -7.36
N GLU A 184 10.15 -17.62 -7.27
CA GLU A 184 11.37 -17.91 -6.50
C GLU A 184 11.44 -17.05 -5.23
N ILE A 185 12.07 -17.56 -4.16
CA ILE A 185 12.20 -16.91 -2.86
C ILE A 185 13.68 -16.76 -2.47
N TRP A 186 14.06 -15.59 -1.94
CA TRP A 186 15.39 -15.30 -1.41
C TRP A 186 15.30 -14.76 0.01
N ARG A 187 16.36 -14.98 0.78
CA ARG A 187 16.59 -14.23 2.01
C ARG A 187 17.39 -12.99 1.69
N LEU A 188 16.90 -11.82 2.08
CA LEU A 188 17.65 -10.57 1.95
C LEU A 188 18.56 -10.37 3.16
N GLU A 189 19.59 -9.54 3.04
CA GLU A 189 20.37 -9.14 4.20
C GLU A 189 19.50 -8.31 5.15
N ALA A 190 19.59 -8.60 6.45
CA ALA A 190 18.96 -7.77 7.46
C ALA A 190 19.66 -6.41 7.49
N ALA A 191 18.89 -5.33 7.67
CA ALA A 191 19.50 -4.03 7.97
C ALA A 191 20.31 -4.15 9.28
N PRO A 192 21.39 -3.36 9.47
CA PRO A 192 22.27 -3.45 10.65
C PRO A 192 21.54 -3.39 12.00
N ASP A 193 20.38 -2.71 12.04
CA ASP A 193 19.57 -2.53 13.24
C ASP A 193 18.27 -3.38 13.25
N SER A 194 18.10 -4.28 12.27
CA SER A 194 16.93 -5.14 12.16
C SER A 194 17.17 -6.48 12.83
N GLN A 195 16.27 -6.89 13.73
CA GLN A 195 16.28 -8.23 14.32
C GLN A 195 15.66 -9.28 13.40
N THR A 196 14.99 -8.88 12.32
CA THR A 196 14.32 -9.79 11.39
C THR A 196 14.92 -9.70 10.00
N GLN A 197 14.99 -10.86 9.33
CA GLN A 197 15.52 -10.99 7.97
C GLN A 197 14.36 -10.94 6.95
N PRO A 198 14.28 -9.94 6.07
CA PRO A 198 13.24 -9.90 5.05
C PRO A 198 13.40 -11.04 4.03
N LEU A 199 12.27 -11.50 3.51
CA LEU A 199 12.20 -12.46 2.41
C LEU A 199 11.74 -11.76 1.14
N LEU A 200 12.40 -12.04 0.03
CA LEU A 200 12.00 -11.56 -1.29
C LEU A 200 11.38 -12.73 -2.05
N MET A 201 10.19 -12.58 -2.60
CA MET A 201 9.60 -13.49 -3.58
C MET A 201 9.44 -12.76 -4.91
N VAL A 202 9.84 -13.40 -6.01
CA VAL A 202 9.70 -12.85 -7.36
C VAL A 202 8.82 -13.77 -8.17
N THR A 203 7.74 -13.20 -8.72
CA THR A 203 6.82 -13.90 -9.62
C THR A 203 7.05 -13.44 -11.06
N ASP A 204 6.24 -13.92 -12.00
CA ASP A 204 6.27 -13.44 -13.37
C ASP A 204 5.93 -11.95 -13.50
N SER A 205 5.09 -11.42 -12.61
CA SER A 205 4.55 -10.05 -12.71
C SER A 205 4.92 -9.12 -11.55
N ALA A 206 5.44 -9.65 -10.44
CA ALA A 206 5.66 -8.88 -9.23
C ALA A 206 6.98 -9.19 -8.52
N VAL A 207 7.41 -8.23 -7.71
CA VAL A 207 8.44 -8.41 -6.68
C VAL A 207 7.78 -8.17 -5.33
N VAL A 208 7.94 -9.12 -4.43
CA VAL A 208 7.25 -9.18 -3.14
C VAL A 208 8.29 -9.23 -2.03
N THR A 209 8.28 -8.28 -1.12
CA THR A 209 9.15 -8.28 0.06
C THR A 209 8.31 -8.51 1.29
N LEU A 210 8.53 -9.63 1.98
CA LEU A 210 7.89 -9.92 3.26
C LEU A 210 8.89 -9.61 4.38
N THR A 211 8.57 -8.59 5.17
CA THR A 211 9.32 -8.26 6.37
C THR A 211 8.64 -8.94 7.56
N PRO A 212 9.27 -9.96 8.17
CA PRO A 212 8.73 -10.59 9.36
C PRO A 212 8.75 -9.58 10.50
N TRP A 213 7.69 -9.58 11.32
CA TRP A 213 7.68 -8.86 12.58
C TRP A 213 6.93 -9.70 13.62
N ASP A 214 7.20 -9.44 14.90
CA ASP A 214 6.51 -10.10 16.00
C ASP A 214 5.18 -9.43 16.28
N ALA A 215 4.09 -10.19 16.19
CA ALA A 215 2.77 -9.76 16.62
C ALA A 215 2.84 -9.17 18.05
N PRO A 216 2.18 -8.03 18.37
CA PRO A 216 2.11 -7.58 19.75
C PRO A 216 1.54 -8.70 20.63
N ARG A 217 2.10 -8.79 21.84
CA ARG A 217 1.67 -9.76 22.85
C ARG A 217 0.17 -9.61 23.11
N GLU A 218 -0.49 -10.73 23.44
CA GLU A 218 -1.91 -11.00 23.77
C GLU A 218 -2.81 -9.86 24.32
N SER A 219 -2.28 -8.74 24.82
CA SER A 219 -3.02 -7.69 25.50
C SER A 219 -3.70 -6.66 24.57
N GLN A 220 -3.69 -6.82 23.24
CA GLN A 220 -4.42 -5.94 22.31
C GLN A 220 -5.63 -6.66 21.67
N PRO A 221 -6.87 -6.20 21.92
CA PRO A 221 -8.06 -6.75 21.25
C PRO A 221 -7.96 -6.59 19.72
N GLY A 222 -8.23 -7.67 18.98
CA GLY A 222 -8.25 -7.65 17.51
C GLY A 222 -6.91 -7.94 16.83
N VAL A 223 -5.87 -8.33 17.57
CA VAL A 223 -4.57 -8.75 17.02
C VAL A 223 -4.46 -10.28 17.06
N SER A 224 -4.21 -10.91 15.91
CA SER A 224 -3.92 -12.35 15.85
C SER A 224 -2.55 -12.64 16.47
N VAL A 225 -2.49 -13.66 17.33
CA VAL A 225 -1.30 -14.06 18.08
C VAL A 225 -0.61 -15.21 17.34
N ARG A 226 0.71 -15.12 17.09
CA ARG A 226 1.49 -16.22 16.52
C ARG A 226 1.46 -17.43 17.47
N ALA A 227 1.38 -18.64 16.92
CA ALA A 227 1.57 -19.88 17.68
C ALA A 227 2.94 -19.89 18.39
N LYS A 228 2.93 -20.24 19.68
CA LYS A 228 4.12 -20.23 20.53
C LYS A 228 5.19 -21.19 19.99
N GLY A 229 6.41 -20.69 19.76
CA GLY A 229 7.58 -21.51 19.42
C GLY A 229 8.01 -21.55 17.94
N ILE A 230 7.33 -20.80 17.05
CA ILE A 230 7.74 -20.66 15.64
C ILE A 230 8.51 -19.35 15.44
N ALA A 231 9.66 -19.40 14.78
CA ALA A 231 10.45 -18.22 14.48
C ALA A 231 9.73 -17.31 13.45
N PRO A 232 9.86 -15.97 13.53
CA PRO A 232 9.24 -15.05 12.57
C PRO A 232 9.52 -15.38 11.11
N GLU A 233 10.77 -15.72 10.82
CA GLU A 233 11.26 -16.01 9.49
C GLU A 233 10.68 -17.33 8.95
N GLU A 234 10.42 -18.31 9.83
CA GLU A 234 9.83 -19.60 9.45
C GLU A 234 8.35 -19.43 9.09
N SER A 235 7.61 -18.66 9.89
CA SER A 235 6.22 -18.30 9.59
C SER A 235 6.10 -17.53 8.27
N ALA A 236 7.02 -16.60 8.03
CA ALA A 236 7.10 -15.83 6.79
C ALA A 236 7.43 -16.69 5.57
N ALA A 237 8.41 -17.59 5.68
CA ALA A 237 8.76 -18.50 4.60
C ALA A 237 7.60 -19.45 4.27
N ASP A 238 6.97 -20.03 5.30
CA ASP A 238 5.80 -20.91 5.15
C ASP A 238 4.61 -20.18 4.50
N PHE A 239 4.38 -18.91 4.84
CA PHE A 239 3.35 -18.12 4.17
C PHE A 239 3.65 -17.92 2.68
N LEU A 240 4.88 -17.54 2.32
CA LEU A 240 5.25 -17.29 0.92
C LEU A 240 5.13 -18.56 0.04
N THR A 241 5.40 -19.75 0.58
CA THR A 241 5.25 -21.01 -0.18
C THR A 241 3.79 -21.40 -0.41
N LYS A 242 2.86 -20.86 0.39
CA LYS A 242 1.40 -21.07 0.23
C LYS A 242 0.77 -20.15 -0.81
N ILE A 243 1.44 -19.06 -1.21
CA ILE A 243 0.96 -18.18 -2.29
C ILE A 243 0.92 -18.97 -3.60
N LYS A 244 -0.28 -19.23 -4.11
CA LYS A 244 -0.49 -19.96 -5.38
C LYS A 244 -0.46 -19.04 -6.58
N ARG A 245 -0.87 -17.79 -6.38
CA ARG A 245 -0.90 -16.77 -7.43
C ARG A 245 -0.75 -15.39 -6.82
N LEU A 246 0.14 -14.61 -7.42
CA LEU A 246 0.21 -13.17 -7.21
C LEU A 246 0.40 -12.49 -8.57
N ALA A 247 -0.64 -11.78 -9.00
CA ALA A 247 -0.70 -11.18 -10.33
C ALA A 247 -1.20 -9.74 -10.29
N TRP A 248 -0.57 -8.90 -11.12
CA TRP A 248 -1.10 -7.62 -11.55
C TRP A 248 -1.85 -7.83 -12.87
N THR A 249 -3.17 -7.64 -12.89
CA THR A 249 -3.98 -7.77 -14.11
C THR A 249 -4.59 -6.44 -14.48
N ALA A 250 -4.33 -5.93 -15.69
CA ALA A 250 -4.97 -4.72 -16.22
C ALA A 250 -6.44 -4.94 -16.60
#